data_AF-A0A4U0GLW9-F1
#
_entry.id   AF-A0A4U0GLW9-F1
#
_cell.length_a   1.000
_cell.length_b   1.000
_cell.length_c   1.000
_cell.angle_alpha   90.00
_cell.angle_beta   90.00
_cell.angle_gamma   90.00
#
_symmetry.space_group_name_H-M   'P 1'
#
loop_
_entity.id
_entity.type
_entity.pdbx_description
1 polymer ?
#
loop_
_entity_poly.entity_id
_entity_poly.type
_entity_poly.pdbx_seq_one_letter_code
_entity_poly.pdbx_strand_id
1 'polypeptide(L)'
;MLNLLQRICFLLEATYQLLKEAIEKQDDHARRAPHKMEPSIQDNELLDIQQVREILGIGRSTYYRFVSQGKLTPRKIGGRPCYYLADLDEMIKESKRRGRL
;
A
#
# COMPACT_ATOMS: atom_id res chain seq x y z
N MET A 1 36.79 19.73 -23.64
CA MET A 1 36.11 18.46 -23.30
C MET A 1 35.99 18.21 -21.80
N LEU A 2 36.91 18.66 -20.93
CA LEU A 2 36.80 18.46 -19.47
C LEU A 2 35.55 19.09 -18.82
N ASN A 3 35.13 20.29 -19.25
CA ASN A 3 33.97 20.99 -18.67
C ASN A 3 32.63 20.24 -18.84
N LEU A 4 32.46 19.52 -19.96
CA LEU A 4 31.24 18.74 -20.20
C LEU A 4 31.21 17.52 -19.27
N LEU A 5 32.35 16.84 -19.13
CA LEU A 5 32.48 15.67 -18.27
C LEU A 5 32.24 16.04 -16.80
N GLN A 6 32.82 17.16 -16.33
CA GLN A 6 32.61 17.66 -14.97
C GLN A 6 31.14 17.99 -14.71
N ARG A 7 30.47 18.62 -15.68
CA ARG A 7 29.06 19.01 -15.56
C ARG A 7 28.12 17.79 -15.57
N ILE A 8 28.46 16.76 -16.34
CA ILE A 8 27.74 15.47 -16.32
C ILE A 8 27.91 14.78 -14.97
N CYS A 9 29.14 14.71 -14.43
CA CYS A 9 29.39 14.09 -13.12
C CYS A 9 28.61 14.82 -12.01
N PHE A 10 28.59 16.16 -12.04
CA PHE A 10 27.85 16.95 -11.06
C PHE A 10 26.34 16.71 -11.12
N LEU A 11 25.78 16.63 -12.33
CA LEU A 11 24.36 16.31 -12.53
C LEU A 11 24.02 14.89 -12.03
N LEU A 12 24.89 13.92 -12.30
CA LEU A 12 24.74 12.54 -11.82
C LEU A 12 24.73 12.48 -10.29
N GLU A 13 25.67 13.17 -9.65
CA GLU A 13 25.76 13.24 -8.20
C GLU A 13 24.52 13.91 -7.59
N ALA A 14 24.05 15.03 -8.16
CA ALA A 14 22.84 15.70 -7.72
C ALA A 14 21.59 14.81 -7.84
N THR A 15 21.43 14.09 -8.96
CA THR A 15 20.31 13.16 -9.14
C THR A 15 20.38 11.97 -8.18
N TYR A 16 21.59 11.47 -7.89
CA TYR A 16 21.79 10.40 -6.91
C TYR A 16 21.40 10.84 -5.50
N GLN A 17 21.80 12.05 -5.07
CA GLN A 17 21.42 12.57 -3.75
C GLN A 17 19.91 12.77 -3.62
N LEU A 18 19.26 13.32 -4.65
CA LEU A 18 17.80 13.51 -4.66
C LEU A 18 17.06 12.17 -4.59
N LEU A 19 17.52 11.15 -5.32
CA LEU A 19 16.93 9.81 -5.26
C LEU A 19 17.17 9.15 -3.91
N LYS A 20 18.37 9.31 -3.33
CA LYS A 20 18.70 8.79 -2.00
C LYS A 20 17.82 9.42 -0.91
N GLU A 21 17.65 10.74 -0.93
CA GLU A 21 16.80 11.45 0.03
C GLU A 21 15.32 11.07 -0.12
N ALA A 22 14.85 10.86 -1.36
CA ALA A 22 13.49 10.38 -1.61
C ALA A 22 13.27 8.96 -1.05
N ILE A 23 14.25 8.06 -1.19
CA ILE A 23 14.20 6.71 -0.61
C ILE A 23 14.26 6.77 0.91
N GLU A 24 15.12 7.61 1.51
CA GLU A 24 15.22 7.76 2.97
C GLU A 24 13.91 8.30 3.57
N LYS A 25 13.23 9.26 2.93
CA LYS A 25 11.89 9.74 3.32
C LYS A 25 10.80 8.66 3.18
N GLN A 26 11.00 7.69 2.29
CA GLN A 26 10.10 6.56 2.10
C GLN A 26 10.37 5.44 3.13
N ASP A 27 11.62 5.30 3.56
CA ASP A 27 12.06 4.38 4.62
C ASP A 27 11.67 4.83 6.03
N ASP A 28 11.48 6.13 6.27
CA ASP A 28 10.87 6.65 7.51
C ASP A 28 9.42 6.17 7.69
N HIS A 29 8.70 5.89 6.60
CA HIS A 29 7.39 5.25 6.63
C HIS A 29 7.45 3.72 6.77
N ALA A 30 8.55 3.06 6.36
CA ALA A 30 8.67 1.61 6.39
C ALA A 30 9.36 1.03 7.64
N ARG A 31 10.18 1.81 8.36
CA ARG A 31 10.98 1.31 9.51
C ARG A 31 10.37 1.55 10.89
N ARG A 32 9.21 2.23 10.98
CA ARG A 32 8.41 2.34 12.22
C ARG A 32 7.15 1.47 12.11
N ALA A 33 7.28 0.19 12.42
CA ALA A 33 6.17 -0.59 12.96
C ALA A 33 6.33 -0.64 14.50
N PRO A 34 5.25 -0.60 15.30
CA PRO A 34 3.95 -1.16 14.97
C PRO A 34 2.78 -0.15 15.00
N HIS A 35 1.93 -0.24 13.98
CA HIS A 35 0.48 -0.35 14.13
C HIS A 35 -0.22 0.69 15.04
N LYS A 36 -0.43 1.90 14.50
CA LYS A 36 -1.62 2.70 14.83
C LYS A 36 -1.90 3.68 13.69
N MET A 37 -2.39 3.16 12.58
CA MET A 37 -2.97 4.01 11.53
C MET A 37 -4.39 4.32 11.99
N GLU A 38 -4.59 5.49 12.59
CA GLU A 38 -5.95 6.03 12.66
C GLU A 38 -6.49 6.08 11.23
N PRO A 39 -7.69 5.58 10.98
CA PRO A 39 -8.28 5.65 9.65
C PRO A 39 -8.65 7.11 9.41
N SER A 40 -7.76 7.88 8.77
CA SER A 40 -8.23 9.00 7.98
C SER A 40 -8.96 8.39 6.79
N ILE A 41 -10.26 8.20 6.98
CA ILE A 41 -11.23 7.77 5.98
C ILE A 41 -11.16 8.80 4.85
N GLN A 42 -10.31 8.54 3.86
CA GLN A 42 -10.37 9.21 2.57
C GLN A 42 -11.12 8.27 1.66
N ASP A 43 -12.40 8.60 1.42
CA ASP A 43 -13.44 7.78 0.78
C ASP A 43 -13.15 7.33 -0.68
N ASN A 44 -11.93 7.51 -1.19
CA ASN A 44 -11.58 7.25 -2.60
C ASN A 44 -10.24 6.53 -2.81
N GLU A 45 -9.59 6.04 -1.76
CA GLU A 45 -8.29 5.40 -1.89
C GLU A 45 -8.42 3.94 -2.37
N LEU A 46 -7.71 3.59 -3.44
CA LEU A 46 -7.57 2.21 -3.90
C LEU A 46 -6.73 1.42 -2.89
N LEU A 47 -7.31 0.36 -2.35
CA LEU A 47 -6.66 -0.52 -1.39
C LEU A 47 -5.96 -1.68 -2.11
N ASP A 48 -4.71 -1.93 -1.77
CA ASP A 48 -3.98 -3.14 -2.18
C ASP A 48 -4.32 -4.32 -1.26
N ILE A 49 -3.99 -5.54 -1.69
CA ILE A 49 -4.23 -6.80 -0.97
C ILE A 49 -3.76 -6.74 0.49
N GLN A 50 -2.59 -6.13 0.72
CA GLN A 50 -2.02 -6.05 2.07
C GLN A 50 -2.88 -5.15 2.98
N GLN A 51 -3.30 -3.98 2.50
CA GLN A 51 -4.17 -3.05 3.24
C GLN A 51 -5.54 -3.69 3.52
N VAL A 52 -6.13 -4.34 2.52
CA VAL A 52 -7.39 -5.09 2.67
C VAL A 52 -7.27 -6.12 3.80
N ARG A 53 -6.17 -6.88 3.84
CA ARG A 53 -5.95 -7.89 4.87
C ARG A 53 -5.78 -7.30 6.27
N GLU A 54 -5.12 -6.15 6.37
CA GLU A 54 -4.95 -5.44 7.63
C GLU A 54 -6.29 -4.87 8.14
N ILE A 55 -7.05 -4.19 7.28
CA ILE A 55 -8.37 -3.64 7.62
C ILE A 55 -9.35 -4.74 8.05
N LEU A 56 -9.29 -5.91 7.42
CA LEU A 56 -10.16 -7.04 7.73
C LEU A 56 -9.66 -7.91 8.89
N GLY A 57 -8.41 -7.73 9.32
CA GLY A 57 -7.77 -8.58 10.33
C GLY A 57 -7.63 -10.04 9.88
N ILE A 58 -7.37 -10.30 8.59
CA ILE A 58 -7.35 -11.66 8.02
C ILE A 58 -6.00 -12.12 7.47
N GLY A 59 -5.71 -13.40 7.67
CA GLY A 59 -4.56 -14.08 7.06
C GLY A 59 -4.70 -14.24 5.53
N ARG A 60 -3.56 -14.50 4.85
CA ARG A 60 -3.50 -14.71 3.38
C ARG A 60 -4.46 -15.80 2.89
N SER A 61 -4.54 -16.92 3.60
CA SER A 61 -5.42 -18.04 3.24
C SER A 61 -6.90 -17.67 3.27
N THR A 62 -7.33 -16.93 4.30
CA THR A 62 -8.70 -16.42 4.42
C THR A 62 -9.03 -15.42 3.32
N TYR A 63 -8.09 -14.55 2.96
CA TYR A 63 -8.25 -13.62 1.84
C TYR A 63 -8.52 -14.38 0.53
N TYR A 64 -7.66 -15.32 0.13
CA TYR A 64 -7.86 -16.08 -1.11
C TYR A 64 -9.14 -16.93 -1.08
N ARG A 65 -9.54 -17.44 0.09
CA ARG A 65 -10.83 -18.13 0.27
C ARG A 65 -12.01 -17.20 0.05
N PHE A 66 -11.95 -15.95 0.50
CA PHE A 66 -13.01 -14.98 0.30
C PHE A 66 -13.10 -14.52 -1.16
N VAL A 67 -11.94 -14.37 -1.83
CA VAL A 67 -11.90 -14.12 -3.27
C VAL A 67 -12.49 -15.29 -4.06
N SER A 68 -12.13 -16.53 -3.72
CA SER A 68 -12.68 -17.71 -4.40
C SER A 68 -14.17 -17.93 -4.13
N GLN A 69 -14.67 -17.53 -2.97
CA GLN A 69 -16.09 -17.54 -2.62
C GLN A 69 -16.89 -16.36 -3.22
N GLY A 70 -16.24 -15.43 -3.93
CA GLY A 70 -16.88 -14.24 -4.49
C GLY A 70 -17.31 -13.20 -3.45
N LYS A 71 -16.82 -13.30 -2.21
CA LYS A 71 -17.10 -12.33 -1.14
C LYS A 71 -16.20 -11.10 -1.21
N LEU A 72 -15.03 -11.24 -1.84
CA LEU A 72 -14.12 -10.16 -2.17
C LEU A 72 -13.93 -10.18 -3.68
N THR A 73 -14.28 -9.08 -4.34
CA THR A 73 -14.17 -8.98 -5.80
C THR A 73 -12.98 -8.09 -6.16
N PRO A 74 -11.79 -8.66 -6.41
CA PRO A 74 -10.63 -7.87 -6.80
C PRO A 74 -10.86 -7.22 -8.16
N ARG A 75 -10.64 -5.91 -8.24
CA ARG A 75 -10.53 -5.22 -9.52
C ARG A 75 -9.07 -5.23 -9.96
N LYS A 76 -8.77 -5.71 -11.16
CA LYS A 76 -7.40 -5.72 -11.68
C LYS A 76 -7.09 -4.36 -12.31
N ILE A 77 -6.16 -3.61 -11.71
CA ILE A 77 -5.67 -2.33 -12.24
C ILE A 77 -4.16 -2.47 -12.42
N GLY A 78 -3.69 -2.37 -13.66
CA GLY A 78 -2.27 -2.56 -13.99
C GLY A 78 -1.72 -3.95 -13.64
N GLY A 79 -2.57 -4.98 -13.61
CA GLY A 79 -2.19 -6.35 -13.22
C GLY A 79 -2.13 -6.61 -11.71
N ARG A 80 -2.37 -5.59 -10.87
CA ARG A 80 -2.46 -5.73 -9.41
C ARG A 80 -3.94 -5.77 -8.96
N PRO A 81 -4.30 -6.65 -8.00
CA PRO A 81 -5.63 -6.65 -7.40
C PRO A 81 -5.82 -5.44 -6.48
N CYS A 82 -6.80 -4.59 -6.80
CA CYS A 82 -7.16 -3.40 -6.05
C CYS A 82 -8.63 -3.46 -5.62
N TYR A 83 -8.95 -2.78 -4.52
CA TYR A 83 -10.28 -2.74 -3.93
C TYR A 83 -10.66 -1.31 -3.54
N TYR A 84 -11.96 -0.99 -3.60
CA TYR A 84 -12.47 0.24 -2.98
C TYR A 84 -12.92 -0.05 -1.56
N LEU A 85 -12.79 0.94 -0.68
CA LEU A 85 -13.22 0.83 0.71
C LEU A 85 -14.74 0.59 0.83
N ALA A 86 -15.53 1.19 -0.07
CA ALA A 86 -16.98 0.98 -0.14
C ALA A 86 -17.37 -0.49 -0.34
N ASP A 87 -16.60 -1.23 -1.14
CA ASP A 87 -16.85 -2.65 -1.40
C ASP A 87 -16.50 -3.53 -0.19
N LEU A 88 -15.67 -3.03 0.74
CA LEU A 88 -15.26 -3.74 1.95
C LEU A 88 -16.20 -3.52 3.14
N ASP A 89 -17.13 -2.58 3.07
CA ASP A 89 -17.89 -2.12 4.23
C ASP A 89 -18.73 -3.24 4.87
N GLU A 90 -19.33 -4.11 4.05
CA GLU A 90 -20.03 -5.31 4.52
C GLU A 90 -19.10 -6.31 5.21
N MET A 91 -17.89 -6.48 4.67
CA MET A 91 -16.90 -7.41 5.23
C MET A 91 -16.30 -6.89 6.53
N ILE A 92 -16.14 -5.57 6.67
CA ILE A 92 -15.74 -4.93 7.92
C ILE A 92 -16.81 -5.17 8.98
N LYS A 93 -18.09 -5.00 8.65
CA LYS A 93 -19.22 -5.31 9.56
C LYS A 93 -19.23 -6.77 9.99
N GLU A 94 -19.00 -7.70 9.07
CA GLU A 94 -18.94 -9.14 9.38
C GLU A 94 -17.71 -9.51 10.23
N SER A 95 -16.55 -8.90 9.98
CA SER A 95 -15.36 -9.07 10.82
C SER A 95 -15.58 -8.54 12.24
N LYS A 96 -16.23 -7.38 12.40
CA LYS A 96 -16.64 -6.84 13.71
C LYS A 96 -17.62 -7.77 14.43
N ARG A 97 -18.65 -8.27 13.73
CA ARG A 97 -19.62 -9.23 14.29
C ARG A 97 -18.98 -10.51 14.82
N ARG A 98 -17.88 -10.95 14.19
CA ARG A 98 -17.11 -12.13 14.59
C ARG A 98 -16.02 -11.84 15.63
N GLY A 99 -15.89 -10.59 16.09
CA GLY A 99 -14.93 -10.19 17.12
C GLY A 99 -13.46 -10.20 16.66
N ARG A 100 -13.19 -9.95 15.38
CA ARG A 100 -11.82 -9.91 14.83
C ARG A 100 -11.22 -8.49 14.77
N LEU A 101 -12.06 -7.48 14.96
CA LEU A 101 -11.76 -6.05 14.94
C LEU A 101 -12.21 -5.43 16.25
#